data_AF-A0A9P8SCN4-F1
#
_entry.id   AF-A0A9P8SCN4-F1
#
_cell.length_a   1.000
_cell.length_b   1.000
_cell.length_c   1.000
_cell.angle_alpha   90.00
_cell.angle_beta   90.00
_cell.angle_gamma   90.00
#
_symmetry.space_group_name_H-M   'P 1'
#
loop_
_entity.id
_entity.type
_entity.pdbx_description
1 polymer ?
#
loop_
_entity_poly.entity_id
_entity_poly.type
_entity_poly.pdbx_seq_one_letter_code
_entity_poly.pdbx_strand_id
1 'polypeptide(L)'
;MSYYDTVRDPSTFAQRVKGNDSLSALVRSERWKSAASQWGREHLFAHRVLCKEPRKRLPLFESRRLLPGNPRNTNTCINALVQGPESIDALKYRVEPQLVQHYKPDSLGYVWAALAPFVRAGAGSIQDALSETAIREASKRASKRPVELQDFVPSDQVTFGSSPDYKHRPATSDSHETHSSVGYIEGLVAPLVEDATVRLASCFIRCVLNYGQHQDQAGPFLYFRDERQTYSFSRGKMHMVHAIDDGGIQFIDLDGDHQHVAMLEGKRTFAKVIDGIPIVSDELLAQMQL
;
A
#
# COMPACT_ATOMS: atom_id res chain seq x y z
N MET A 1 -22.76 10.90 5.29
CA MET A 1 -22.28 9.95 4.26
C MET A 1 -20.94 10.43 3.73
N SER A 2 -20.06 9.49 3.37
CA SER A 2 -18.76 9.81 2.77
C SER A 2 -18.94 10.41 1.37
N TYR A 3 -17.92 11.11 0.88
CA TYR A 3 -17.80 11.56 -0.51
C TYR A 3 -17.84 10.36 -1.45
N TYR A 4 -17.09 9.30 -1.09
CA TYR A 4 -17.01 8.05 -1.84
C TYR A 4 -18.38 7.47 -2.17
N ASP A 5 -19.29 7.45 -1.19
CA ASP A 5 -20.61 6.84 -1.35
C ASP A 5 -21.56 7.67 -2.23
N THR A 6 -21.29 8.97 -2.37
CA THR A 6 -22.31 9.93 -2.78
C THR A 6 -22.00 10.70 -4.06
N VAL A 7 -20.74 10.91 -4.42
CA VAL A 7 -20.37 11.70 -5.61
C VAL A 7 -20.04 10.75 -6.76
N ARG A 8 -21.10 10.25 -7.41
CA ARG A 8 -21.01 9.18 -8.43
C ARG A 8 -20.98 9.69 -9.87
N ASP A 9 -21.57 10.85 -10.12
CA ASP A 9 -21.80 11.39 -11.46
C ASP A 9 -21.57 12.92 -11.52
N PRO A 10 -21.38 13.49 -12.73
CA PRO A 10 -21.12 14.91 -12.89
C PRO A 10 -22.24 15.82 -12.37
N SER A 11 -23.51 15.39 -12.43
CA SER A 11 -24.63 16.22 -11.98
C SER A 11 -24.67 16.34 -10.45
N THR A 12 -24.46 15.22 -9.74
CA THR A 12 -24.33 15.21 -8.28
C THR A 12 -23.10 16.00 -7.84
N PHE A 13 -21.99 15.86 -8.57
CA PHE A 13 -20.80 16.68 -8.33
C PHE A 13 -21.10 18.18 -8.46
N ALA A 14 -21.74 18.60 -9.56
CA ALA A 14 -22.07 20.00 -9.82
C ALA A 14 -23.02 20.60 -8.77
N GLN A 15 -23.94 19.79 -8.23
CA GLN A 15 -24.81 20.21 -7.14
C GLN A 15 -24.04 20.44 -5.83
N ARG A 16 -23.05 19.57 -5.53
CA ARG A 16 -22.32 19.55 -4.26
C ARG A 16 -21.07 20.41 -4.23
N VAL A 17 -20.51 20.77 -5.37
CA VAL A 17 -19.33 21.64 -5.47
C VAL A 17 -19.68 23.11 -5.23
N LYS A 18 -20.97 23.49 -5.18
CA LYS A 18 -21.40 24.88 -4.96
C LYS A 18 -20.79 25.44 -3.67
N GLY A 19 -19.89 26.42 -3.82
CA GLY A 19 -19.17 27.05 -2.71
C GLY A 19 -17.80 26.45 -2.37
N ASN A 20 -17.36 25.41 -3.08
CA ASN A 20 -16.00 24.86 -2.93
C ASN A 20 -15.03 25.48 -3.95
N ASP A 21 -13.77 25.62 -3.53
CA ASP A 21 -12.72 26.21 -4.34
C ASP A 21 -12.31 25.29 -5.51
N SER A 22 -12.09 25.89 -6.69
CA SER A 22 -11.37 25.21 -7.77
C SER A 22 -9.94 24.87 -7.33
N LEU A 23 -9.29 23.86 -7.93
CA LEU A 23 -7.88 23.57 -7.64
C LEU A 23 -6.98 24.80 -7.75
N SER A 24 -7.21 25.65 -8.76
CA SER A 24 -6.44 26.90 -8.93
C SER A 24 -6.63 27.87 -7.76
N ALA A 25 -7.85 27.96 -7.22
CA ALA A 25 -8.17 28.79 -6.06
C ALA A 25 -7.62 28.18 -4.76
N LEU A 26 -7.83 26.88 -4.54
CA LEU A 26 -7.39 26.17 -3.35
C LEU A 26 -5.86 26.26 -3.17
N VAL A 27 -5.08 26.03 -4.24
CA VAL A 27 -3.61 26.09 -4.19
C VAL A 27 -3.10 27.52 -3.95
N ARG A 28 -3.90 28.56 -4.25
CA ARG A 28 -3.53 29.97 -3.97
C ARG A 28 -4.03 30.44 -2.61
N SER A 29 -4.85 29.65 -1.93
CA SER A 29 -5.42 30.00 -0.64
C SER A 29 -4.45 29.64 0.50
N GLU A 30 -4.60 30.32 1.64
CA GLU A 30 -3.90 29.96 2.89
C GLU A 30 -4.33 28.58 3.43
N ARG A 31 -5.41 28.00 2.89
CA ARG A 31 -5.92 26.67 3.27
C ARG A 31 -5.19 25.54 2.57
N TRP A 32 -4.36 25.82 1.56
CA TRP A 32 -3.60 24.80 0.85
C TRP A 32 -2.77 23.96 1.81
N LYS A 33 -2.94 22.64 1.73
CA LYS A 33 -2.10 21.69 2.44
C LYS A 33 -1.16 21.03 1.45
N SER A 34 0.15 21.21 1.64
CA SER A 34 1.16 20.56 0.79
C SER A 34 1.19 19.05 1.00
N ALA A 35 1.00 18.60 2.24
CA ALA A 35 0.99 17.20 2.59
C ALA A 35 -0.38 16.56 2.28
N ALA A 36 -0.37 15.56 1.39
CA ALA A 36 -1.50 14.71 1.05
C ALA A 36 -2.22 14.12 2.27
N SER A 37 -1.46 13.81 3.33
CA SER A 37 -1.99 13.27 4.59
C SER A 37 -2.98 14.21 5.29
N GLN A 38 -2.98 15.49 4.93
CA GLN A 38 -3.89 16.52 5.44
C GLN A 38 -5.04 16.83 4.46
N TRP A 39 -5.11 16.12 3.33
CA TRP A 39 -6.16 16.31 2.36
C TRP A 39 -7.46 15.66 2.81
N GLY A 40 -8.56 16.14 2.24
CA GLY A 40 -9.90 15.67 2.55
C GLY A 40 -10.92 16.15 1.52
N ARG A 41 -12.17 16.30 1.94
CA ARG A 41 -13.31 16.59 1.05
C ARG A 41 -13.11 17.79 0.11
N GLU A 42 -12.54 18.89 0.61
CA GLU A 42 -12.29 20.09 -0.21
C GLU A 42 -11.30 19.81 -1.36
N HIS A 43 -10.30 18.97 -1.12
CA HIS A 43 -9.33 18.54 -2.12
C HIS A 43 -9.99 17.63 -3.16
N LEU A 44 -10.86 16.70 -2.74
CA LEU A 44 -11.64 15.86 -3.65
C LEU A 44 -12.50 16.69 -4.63
N PHE A 45 -13.15 17.74 -4.13
CA PHE A 45 -13.90 18.67 -4.96
C PHE A 45 -12.99 19.49 -5.89
N ALA A 46 -11.88 20.02 -5.37
CA ALA A 46 -10.91 20.78 -6.16
C ALA A 46 -10.35 19.95 -7.32
N HIS A 47 -10.07 18.67 -7.09
CA HIS A 47 -9.58 17.69 -8.07
C HIS A 47 -10.68 17.06 -8.94
N ARG A 48 -11.95 17.43 -8.73
CA ARG A 48 -13.10 16.92 -9.51
C ARG A 48 -13.24 15.40 -9.50
N VAL A 49 -12.97 14.78 -8.34
CA VAL A 49 -12.97 13.33 -8.19
C VAL A 49 -14.40 12.78 -8.34
N LEU A 50 -14.58 11.79 -9.22
CA LEU A 50 -15.85 11.07 -9.39
C LEU A 50 -15.66 9.61 -8.99
N CYS A 51 -16.37 9.19 -7.95
CA CYS A 51 -16.28 7.84 -7.43
C CYS A 51 -17.31 6.95 -8.12
N LYS A 52 -16.97 6.35 -9.27
CA LYS A 52 -17.90 5.41 -9.92
C LYS A 52 -18.27 4.25 -8.98
N GLU A 53 -19.44 3.69 -9.19
CA GLU A 53 -19.88 2.52 -8.43
C GLU A 53 -18.87 1.37 -8.58
N PRO A 54 -18.47 0.70 -7.48
CA PRO A 54 -17.51 -0.39 -7.53
C PRO A 54 -18.02 -1.51 -8.43
N ARG A 55 -17.24 -1.88 -9.43
CA ARG A 55 -17.50 -3.07 -10.24
C ARG A 55 -16.66 -4.23 -9.73
N LYS A 56 -17.21 -5.43 -9.81
CA LYS A 56 -16.50 -6.67 -9.45
C LYS A 56 -15.29 -6.93 -10.36
N ARG A 57 -15.26 -6.31 -11.55
CA ARG A 57 -14.17 -6.44 -12.53
C ARG A 57 -13.75 -5.07 -13.03
N LEU A 58 -12.46 -4.91 -13.28
CA LEU A 58 -11.93 -3.72 -13.93
C LEU A 58 -12.48 -3.64 -15.37
N PRO A 59 -12.86 -2.44 -15.85
CA PRO A 59 -13.40 -2.27 -17.21
C PRO A 59 -12.51 -2.84 -18.31
N LEU A 60 -11.18 -2.77 -18.14
CA LEU A 60 -10.22 -3.35 -19.09
C LEU A 60 -10.35 -4.87 -19.18
N PHE A 61 -10.60 -5.55 -18.05
CA PHE A 61 -10.75 -7.00 -18.03
C PHE A 61 -12.03 -7.45 -18.72
N GLU A 62 -13.10 -6.65 -18.62
CA GLU A 62 -14.35 -6.91 -19.31
C GLU A 62 -14.22 -6.67 -20.83
N SER A 63 -13.70 -5.50 -21.23
CA SER A 63 -13.64 -5.09 -22.63
C SER A 63 -12.70 -5.96 -23.47
N ARG A 64 -11.56 -6.35 -22.90
CA ARG A 64 -10.56 -7.20 -23.58
C ARG A 64 -10.72 -8.70 -23.27
N ARG A 65 -11.77 -9.08 -22.53
CA ARG A 65 -11.99 -10.46 -22.06
C ARG A 65 -10.76 -11.06 -21.38
N LEU A 66 -10.01 -10.23 -20.65
CA LEU A 66 -8.82 -10.66 -19.91
C LEU A 66 -9.25 -11.33 -18.62
N LEU A 67 -8.61 -12.45 -18.31
CA LEU A 67 -8.94 -13.34 -17.22
C LEU A 67 -10.37 -13.92 -17.33
N PRO A 68 -10.57 -15.18 -16.93
CA PRO A 68 -11.88 -15.82 -16.95
C PRO A 68 -12.84 -15.19 -15.94
N GLY A 69 -14.13 -15.22 -16.28
CA GLY A 69 -15.19 -14.67 -15.43
C GLY A 69 -15.42 -15.45 -14.13
N ASN A 70 -15.02 -16.72 -14.08
CA ASN A 70 -15.09 -17.54 -12.87
C ASN A 70 -13.72 -18.15 -12.54
N PRO A 71 -13.03 -17.65 -11.49
CA PRO A 71 -11.70 -18.12 -11.13
C PRO A 71 -11.66 -19.58 -10.69
N ARG A 72 -12.74 -20.11 -10.10
CA ARG A 72 -12.77 -21.48 -9.54
C ARG A 72 -12.70 -22.60 -10.58
N ASN A 73 -13.11 -22.31 -11.82
CA ASN A 73 -13.11 -23.28 -12.92
C ASN A 73 -11.95 -23.07 -13.90
N THR A 74 -11.04 -22.16 -13.58
CA THR A 74 -9.99 -21.71 -14.51
C THR A 74 -8.75 -22.57 -14.42
N ASN A 75 -8.25 -22.75 -13.20
CA ASN A 75 -6.98 -23.39 -12.93
C ASN A 75 -6.99 -23.96 -11.52
N THR A 76 -6.42 -25.15 -11.35
CA THR A 76 -6.34 -25.83 -10.05
C THR A 76 -5.59 -25.00 -9.01
N CYS A 77 -4.56 -24.26 -9.42
CA CYS A 77 -3.82 -23.33 -8.56
C CYS A 77 -4.72 -22.20 -8.04
N ILE A 78 -5.52 -21.56 -8.91
CA ILE A 78 -6.44 -20.50 -8.47
C ILE A 78 -7.51 -21.08 -7.54
N ASN A 79 -8.01 -22.28 -7.82
CA ASN A 79 -9.00 -22.90 -6.96
C ASN A 79 -8.42 -23.22 -5.57
N ALA A 80 -7.19 -23.72 -5.50
CA ALA A 80 -6.46 -23.94 -4.25
C ALA A 80 -6.16 -22.63 -3.50
N LEU A 81 -5.78 -21.56 -4.22
CA LEU A 81 -5.61 -20.22 -3.65
C LEU A 81 -6.89 -19.72 -2.97
N VAL A 82 -8.05 -19.93 -3.61
CA VAL A 82 -9.36 -19.52 -3.08
C VAL A 82 -9.81 -20.40 -1.91
N GLN A 83 -9.47 -21.69 -1.91
CA GLN A 83 -9.73 -22.59 -0.78
C GLN A 83 -8.90 -22.23 0.46
N GLY A 84 -7.71 -21.64 0.25
CA GLY A 84 -6.80 -21.30 1.32
C GLY A 84 -5.87 -22.46 1.70
N PRO A 85 -4.98 -22.24 2.67
CA PRO A 85 -4.13 -23.30 3.22
C PRO A 85 -4.98 -24.34 3.98
N GLU A 86 -4.47 -25.57 4.10
CA GLU A 86 -5.15 -26.64 4.86
C GLU A 86 -5.44 -26.23 6.31
N SER A 87 -4.54 -25.45 6.90
CA SER A 87 -4.72 -24.84 8.21
C SER A 87 -4.03 -23.49 8.26
N ILE A 88 -4.81 -22.43 8.49
CA ILE A 88 -4.29 -21.08 8.71
C ILE A 88 -3.41 -21.05 9.96
N ASP A 89 -3.83 -21.72 11.05
CA ASP A 89 -3.08 -21.79 12.29
C ASP A 89 -1.72 -22.47 12.13
N ALA A 90 -1.63 -23.51 11.30
CA ALA A 90 -0.37 -24.20 11.04
C ALA A 90 0.70 -23.31 10.38
N LEU A 91 0.29 -22.23 9.70
CA LEU A 91 1.23 -21.28 9.08
C LEU A 91 2.12 -20.59 10.12
N LYS A 92 1.67 -20.46 11.37
CA LYS A 92 2.43 -19.86 12.47
C LYS A 92 3.79 -20.52 12.66
N TYR A 93 3.85 -21.85 12.45
CA TYR A 93 4.99 -22.68 12.79
C TYR A 93 5.87 -23.06 11.59
N ARG A 94 5.57 -22.57 10.39
CA ARG A 94 6.32 -22.90 9.17
C ARG A 94 7.03 -21.68 8.61
N VAL A 95 8.28 -21.84 8.18
CA VAL A 95 9.05 -20.81 7.48
C VAL A 95 8.89 -20.93 5.96
N GLU A 96 9.29 -19.89 5.23
CA GLU A 96 9.06 -19.80 3.79
C GLU A 96 9.56 -21.02 2.99
N PRO A 97 10.80 -21.54 3.17
CA PRO A 97 11.24 -22.72 2.43
C PRO A 97 10.34 -23.94 2.65
N GLN A 98 9.83 -24.13 3.87
CA GLN A 98 8.92 -25.24 4.18
C GLN A 98 7.56 -25.06 3.49
N LEU A 99 7.05 -23.82 3.43
CA LEU A 99 5.80 -23.50 2.76
C LEU A 99 5.91 -23.64 1.24
N VAL A 100 6.99 -23.14 0.65
CA VAL A 100 7.27 -23.26 -0.80
C VAL A 100 7.45 -24.72 -1.23
N GLN A 101 8.11 -25.54 -0.41
CA GLN A 101 8.26 -26.96 -0.71
C GLN A 101 6.96 -27.75 -0.53
N HIS A 102 6.15 -27.40 0.47
CA HIS A 102 4.92 -28.11 0.79
C HIS A 102 3.77 -27.83 -0.18
N TYR A 103 3.58 -26.57 -0.58
CA TYR A 103 2.49 -26.18 -1.47
C TYR A 103 2.95 -26.20 -2.93
N LYS A 104 2.16 -26.86 -3.79
CA LYS A 104 2.40 -26.90 -5.23
C LYS A 104 1.21 -26.29 -5.99
N PRO A 105 1.47 -25.41 -6.98
CA PRO A 105 2.77 -24.91 -7.40
C PRO A 105 3.39 -23.93 -6.39
N ASP A 106 4.70 -23.67 -6.52
CA ASP A 106 5.49 -22.85 -5.58
C ASP A 106 4.88 -21.46 -5.34
N SER A 107 4.17 -20.89 -6.32
CA SER A 107 3.43 -19.64 -6.16
C SER A 107 2.45 -19.65 -4.99
N LEU A 108 1.78 -20.77 -4.71
CA LEU A 108 0.92 -20.90 -3.53
C LEU A 108 1.74 -20.83 -2.24
N GLY A 109 2.89 -21.49 -2.21
CA GLY A 109 3.80 -21.46 -1.08
C GLY A 109 4.30 -20.05 -0.76
N TYR A 110 4.61 -19.24 -1.78
CA TYR A 110 4.97 -17.83 -1.58
C TYR A 110 3.81 -16.99 -1.03
N VAL A 111 2.57 -17.20 -1.49
CA VAL A 111 1.39 -16.52 -0.94
C VAL A 111 1.24 -16.85 0.55
N TRP A 112 1.33 -18.12 0.93
CA TRP A 112 1.18 -18.53 2.33
C TRP A 112 2.36 -18.10 3.20
N ALA A 113 3.56 -18.06 2.64
CA ALA A 113 4.72 -17.49 3.31
C ALA A 113 4.56 -15.98 3.56
N ALA A 114 3.94 -15.24 2.64
CA ALA A 114 3.61 -13.84 2.82
C ALA A 114 2.46 -13.61 3.82
N LEU A 115 1.54 -14.57 3.97
CA LEU A 115 0.44 -14.52 4.95
C LEU A 115 0.90 -14.84 6.38
N ALA A 116 1.87 -15.75 6.54
CA ALA A 116 2.31 -16.26 7.85
C ALA A 116 2.64 -15.17 8.90
N PRO A 117 3.31 -14.04 8.58
CA PRO A 117 3.57 -12.97 9.55
C PRO A 117 2.30 -12.39 10.19
N PHE A 118 1.22 -12.23 9.42
CA PHE A 118 -0.07 -11.73 9.92
C PHE A 118 -0.70 -12.70 10.91
N VAL A 119 -0.62 -13.99 10.62
CA VAL A 119 -1.15 -15.05 11.48
C VAL A 119 -0.37 -15.12 12.81
N ARG A 120 0.95 -14.92 12.77
CA ARG A 120 1.78 -14.86 14.00
C ARG A 120 1.46 -13.62 14.84
N ALA A 121 1.32 -12.46 14.20
CA ALA A 121 0.98 -11.21 14.89
C ALA A 121 -0.39 -11.29 15.59
N GLY A 122 -1.39 -11.87 14.92
CA GLY A 122 -2.72 -12.08 15.51
C GLY A 122 -2.72 -13.02 16.73
N ALA A 123 -1.79 -13.98 16.81
CA ALA A 123 -1.68 -14.89 17.95
C ALA A 123 -1.11 -14.21 19.22
N GLY A 124 -0.27 -13.18 19.07
CA GLY A 124 0.29 -12.42 20.20
C GLY A 124 -0.68 -11.39 20.79
N SER A 125 -1.63 -10.88 20.00
CA SER A 125 -2.51 -9.77 20.41
C SER A 125 -3.66 -10.16 21.35
N ILE A 126 -3.99 -11.45 21.47
CA ILE A 126 -5.18 -11.88 22.25
C ILE A 126 -4.90 -11.86 23.76
N GLN A 127 -3.65 -11.87 24.21
CA GLN A 127 -3.32 -11.82 25.64
C GLN A 127 -3.23 -10.39 26.22
N ASP A 128 -2.99 -9.37 25.39
CA ASP A 128 -2.85 -7.97 25.86
C ASP A 128 -4.11 -7.11 25.66
N ALA A 129 -5.16 -7.64 25.01
CA ALA A 129 -6.39 -6.92 24.68
C ALA A 129 -7.42 -6.83 25.83
N LEU A 130 -7.02 -7.10 27.08
CA LEU A 130 -7.89 -6.97 28.27
C LEU A 130 -7.67 -5.66 29.06
N SER A 131 -6.91 -4.70 28.53
CA SER A 131 -6.77 -3.38 29.16
C SER A 131 -7.13 -2.24 28.20
N GLU A 132 -8.41 -1.84 28.21
CA GLU A 132 -8.93 -0.61 27.58
C GLU A 132 -8.24 0.69 28.07
N THR A 133 -7.32 0.60 29.03
CA THR A 133 -6.49 1.70 29.53
C THR A 133 -5.24 1.97 28.69
N ALA A 134 -4.76 1.04 27.86
CA ALA A 134 -3.49 1.19 27.14
C ALA A 134 -3.55 2.14 25.92
N ILE A 135 -4.74 2.41 25.37
CA ILE A 135 -4.90 3.30 24.20
C ILE A 135 -4.67 4.78 24.57
N ARG A 136 -4.76 5.15 25.86
CA ARG A 136 -4.57 6.54 26.32
C ARG A 136 -3.16 6.87 26.82
N GLU A 137 -2.32 5.88 27.13
CA GLU A 137 -0.96 6.13 27.66
C GLU A 137 0.17 6.07 26.61
N ALA A 138 -0.07 5.51 25.42
CA ALA A 138 0.89 5.56 24.30
C ALA A 138 1.19 6.99 23.79
N SER A 139 0.47 8.01 24.28
CA SER A 139 0.67 9.43 23.99
C SER A 139 1.78 10.11 24.83
N LYS A 140 2.39 9.44 25.82
CA LYS A 140 3.44 10.07 26.64
C LYS A 140 4.82 9.47 26.34
N ARG A 141 5.57 10.17 25.49
CA ARG A 141 6.99 9.95 25.22
C ARG A 141 7.77 9.95 26.54
N ALA A 142 8.17 8.76 27.02
CA ALA A 142 9.15 8.64 28.10
C ALA A 142 10.55 8.53 27.48
N SER A 143 11.33 9.62 27.56
CA SER A 143 12.74 9.63 27.18
C SER A 143 13.55 8.86 28.23
N LYS A 144 14.13 7.72 27.85
CA LYS A 144 15.20 7.08 28.61
C LYS A 144 16.52 7.42 27.91
N ARG A 145 17.40 8.17 28.60
CA ARG A 145 18.79 8.38 28.17
C ARG A 145 19.52 7.02 28.16
N PRO A 146 20.27 6.66 27.10
CA PRO A 146 21.15 5.50 27.15
C PRO A 146 22.31 5.74 28.13
N VAL A 147 22.67 4.68 28.84
CA VAL A 147 23.88 4.59 29.66
C VAL A 147 25.09 4.52 28.73
N GLU A 148 26.10 5.36 28.96
CA GLU A 148 27.39 5.33 28.26
C GLU A 148 28.04 3.96 28.45
N LEU A 149 28.23 3.19 27.36
CA LEU A 149 29.21 2.11 27.32
C LEU A 149 30.46 2.61 26.58
N GLN A 150 31.55 2.70 27.32
CA GLN A 150 32.90 2.93 26.81
C GLN A 150 33.44 1.66 26.12
N ASP A 151 34.40 1.92 25.22
CA ASP A 151 35.41 1.02 24.66
C ASP A 151 34.98 0.01 23.59
N PHE A 152 35.16 0.36 22.30
CA PHE A 152 35.62 -0.60 21.29
C PHE A 152 36.42 0.06 20.16
N VAL A 153 37.45 -0.66 19.72
CA VAL A 153 38.61 -0.25 18.90
C VAL A 153 38.25 -0.04 17.41
N PRO A 154 38.83 0.95 16.70
CA PRO A 154 38.59 1.19 15.27
C PRO A 154 39.17 0.10 14.37
N SER A 155 38.41 -0.36 13.37
CA SER A 155 38.91 -1.24 12.30
C SER A 155 38.63 -0.60 10.94
N ASP A 156 39.26 0.53 10.70
CA ASP A 156 39.45 1.16 9.40
C ASP A 156 40.43 0.30 8.58
N GLN A 157 39.95 -0.86 8.11
CA GLN A 157 40.69 -1.70 7.15
C GLN A 157 39.89 -2.85 6.53
N VAL A 158 38.66 -2.63 6.03
CA VAL A 158 38.10 -3.53 5.01
C VAL A 158 37.21 -2.76 4.03
N THR A 159 37.69 -2.65 2.78
CA THR A 159 36.97 -2.06 1.66
C THR A 159 36.33 -3.18 0.84
N PHE A 160 34.99 -3.26 0.81
CA PHE A 160 34.26 -3.98 -0.25
C PHE A 160 33.12 -3.11 -0.76
N GLY A 161 33.12 -2.90 -2.07
CA GLY A 161 32.36 -1.86 -2.76
C GLY A 161 30.88 -2.19 -3.03
N SER A 162 30.12 -1.10 -2.98
CA SER A 162 29.03 -0.72 -3.89
C SER A 162 27.73 -1.55 -3.89
N SER A 163 26.79 -1.11 -3.07
CA SER A 163 25.34 -1.21 -3.31
C SER A 163 24.74 0.21 -3.24
N PRO A 164 23.77 0.57 -4.10
CA PRO A 164 23.35 1.96 -4.26
C PRO A 164 22.59 2.50 -3.04
N ASP A 165 22.80 3.79 -2.80
CA ASP A 165 22.44 4.61 -1.65
C ASP A 165 20.98 4.50 -1.18
N TYR A 166 20.78 3.87 -0.01
CA TYR A 166 19.57 4.04 0.83
C TYR A 166 19.54 5.39 1.59
N LYS A 167 20.48 6.31 1.31
CA LYS A 167 20.67 7.56 2.10
C LYS A 167 19.86 8.77 1.61
N HIS A 168 19.12 8.66 0.51
CA HIS A 168 18.22 9.72 0.05
C HIS A 168 16.75 9.30 0.14
N ARG A 169 16.30 9.02 1.37
CA ARG A 169 14.89 9.07 1.73
C ARG A 169 14.54 10.50 2.11
N PRO A 170 13.67 11.22 1.39
CA PRO A 170 13.14 12.49 1.91
C PRO A 170 12.27 12.15 3.13
N ALA A 171 12.70 12.61 4.30
CA ALA A 171 11.82 12.63 5.46
C ALA A 171 10.65 13.58 5.14
N THR A 172 9.42 13.09 5.19
CA THR A 172 8.23 13.94 5.15
C THR A 172 8.16 14.74 6.45
N SER A 173 8.88 15.86 6.53
CA SER A 173 8.63 16.99 7.42
C SER A 173 9.67 18.08 7.14
N ASP A 174 9.31 19.09 6.35
CA ASP A 174 10.05 20.35 6.32
C ASP A 174 9.84 21.06 7.67
N SER A 175 10.85 21.00 8.52
CA SER A 175 11.07 22.02 9.55
C SER A 175 12.50 22.51 9.39
N HIS A 176 12.64 23.68 8.78
CA HIS A 176 13.84 24.50 8.86
C HIS A 176 14.14 24.72 10.35
N GLU A 177 15.16 24.05 10.89
CA GLU A 177 16.00 24.57 11.98
C GLU A 177 17.21 23.67 12.25
N THR A 178 18.35 24.32 12.40
CA THR A 178 19.70 23.78 12.45
C THR A 178 19.97 23.06 13.79
N HIS A 179 19.73 21.75 13.90
CA HIS A 179 20.19 20.98 15.07
C HIS A 179 20.73 19.59 14.74
N SER A 180 21.86 19.32 15.41
CA SER A 180 22.73 18.13 15.37
C SER A 180 21.99 16.79 15.31
N SER A 181 22.46 15.92 14.41
CA SER A 181 22.00 14.55 14.17
C SER A 181 22.16 13.67 15.41
N VAL A 182 21.12 13.61 16.23
CA VAL A 182 20.93 12.52 17.20
C VAL A 182 20.29 11.36 16.45
N GLY A 183 21.03 10.25 16.36
CA GLY A 183 20.61 9.02 15.71
C GLY A 183 19.30 8.49 16.31
N TYR A 184 18.21 8.71 15.60
CA TYR A 184 16.92 8.10 15.87
C TYR A 184 16.96 6.65 15.36
N ILE A 185 17.20 5.70 16.25
CA ILE A 185 16.89 4.30 15.98
C ILE A 185 15.41 4.13 16.32
N GLU A 186 14.58 4.15 15.27
CA GLU A 186 13.21 3.67 15.35
C GLU A 186 13.26 2.23 15.86
N GLY A 187 12.74 2.00 17.07
CA GLY A 187 12.63 0.66 17.64
C GLY A 187 11.83 -0.20 16.66
N LEU A 188 12.46 -1.26 16.14
CA LEU A 188 11.91 -2.23 15.20
C LEU A 188 10.73 -2.99 15.85
N VAL A 189 9.57 -2.35 15.92
CA VAL A 189 8.29 -3.03 16.18
C VAL A 189 7.79 -3.57 14.84
N ALA A 190 8.38 -4.70 14.43
CA ALA A 190 8.09 -5.46 13.22
C ALA A 190 8.27 -4.68 11.88
N PRO A 191 8.63 -5.35 10.77
CA PRO A 191 8.55 -4.74 9.45
C PRO A 191 7.15 -4.14 9.25
N LEU A 192 7.10 -2.88 8.79
CA LEU A 192 5.89 -2.06 8.67
C LEU A 192 4.76 -2.91 8.07
N VAL A 193 3.62 -3.01 8.76
CA VAL A 193 2.43 -3.77 8.31
C VAL A 193 2.08 -3.48 6.84
N GLU A 194 2.38 -2.26 6.38
CA GLU A 194 2.34 -1.80 4.99
C GLU A 194 3.16 -2.71 4.04
N ASP A 195 4.47 -2.86 4.25
CA ASP A 195 5.35 -3.66 3.39
C ASP A 195 4.96 -5.14 3.39
N ALA A 196 4.56 -5.67 4.55
CA ALA A 196 4.04 -7.03 4.64
C ALA A 196 2.73 -7.19 3.83
N THR A 197 1.88 -6.16 3.83
CA THR A 197 0.60 -6.15 3.10
C THR A 197 0.84 -6.06 1.60
N VAL A 198 1.74 -5.17 1.18
CA VAL A 198 2.18 -5.05 -0.22
C VAL A 198 2.77 -6.37 -0.70
N ARG A 199 3.62 -7.02 0.11
CA ARG A 199 4.18 -8.33 -0.21
C ARG A 199 3.11 -9.40 -0.39
N LEU A 200 2.15 -9.50 0.54
CA LEU A 200 1.04 -10.44 0.43
C LEU A 200 0.20 -10.19 -0.83
N ALA A 201 -0.16 -8.92 -1.08
CA ALA A 201 -0.91 -8.52 -2.27
C ALA A 201 -0.14 -8.86 -3.55
N SER A 202 1.15 -8.55 -3.60
CA SER A 202 2.05 -8.85 -4.73
C SER A 202 2.12 -10.36 -5.02
N CYS A 203 2.35 -11.20 -4.01
CA CYS A 203 2.33 -12.66 -4.18
C CYS A 203 0.96 -13.17 -4.66
N PHE A 204 -0.14 -12.67 -4.07
CA PHE A 204 -1.49 -13.08 -4.44
C PHE A 204 -1.82 -12.69 -5.89
N ILE A 205 -1.57 -11.43 -6.27
CA ILE A 205 -1.86 -10.92 -7.62
C ILE A 205 -1.03 -11.68 -8.64
N ARG A 206 0.27 -11.89 -8.40
CA ARG A 206 1.13 -12.69 -9.29
C ARG A 206 0.61 -14.11 -9.48
N CYS A 207 0.19 -14.77 -8.41
CA CYS A 207 -0.42 -16.10 -8.50
C CYS A 207 -1.66 -16.07 -9.41
N VAL A 208 -2.54 -15.08 -9.25
CA VAL A 208 -3.72 -14.94 -10.12
C VAL A 208 -3.35 -14.64 -11.56
N LEU A 209 -2.40 -13.75 -11.82
CA LEU A 209 -1.99 -13.39 -13.18
C LEU A 209 -1.28 -14.54 -13.90
N ASN A 210 -0.42 -15.29 -13.21
CA ASN A 210 0.33 -16.41 -13.80
C ASN A 210 -0.58 -17.59 -14.16
N TYR A 211 -1.60 -17.87 -13.35
CA TYR A 211 -2.48 -19.03 -13.53
C TYR A 211 -3.86 -18.70 -14.12
N GLY A 212 -4.19 -17.41 -14.23
CA GLY A 212 -5.48 -16.93 -14.74
C GLY A 212 -5.45 -16.57 -16.20
N GLN A 213 -4.27 -16.58 -16.82
CA GLN A 213 -4.06 -16.26 -18.22
C GLN A 213 -3.69 -17.53 -18.98
N HIS A 214 -4.26 -17.73 -20.17
CA HIS A 214 -3.88 -18.86 -21.02
C HIS A 214 -2.55 -18.56 -21.70
N GLN A 215 -1.65 -19.53 -21.72
CA GLN A 215 -0.34 -19.40 -22.36
C GLN A 215 -0.43 -19.02 -23.85
N ASP A 216 -1.48 -19.50 -24.52
CA ASP A 216 -1.70 -19.27 -25.96
C ASP A 216 -2.69 -18.13 -26.25
N GLN A 217 -3.04 -17.31 -25.25
CA GLN A 217 -3.97 -16.20 -25.49
C GLN A 217 -3.33 -15.16 -26.41
N ALA A 218 -4.13 -14.60 -27.33
CA ALA A 218 -3.76 -13.37 -28.02
C ALA A 218 -3.62 -12.27 -26.96
N GLY A 219 -2.50 -11.54 -26.98
CA GLY A 219 -2.17 -10.55 -25.96
C GLY A 219 -3.26 -9.46 -25.76
N PRO A 220 -3.11 -8.63 -24.71
CA PRO A 220 -1.92 -8.48 -23.89
C PRO A 220 -1.81 -9.50 -22.74
N PHE A 221 -0.58 -9.78 -22.31
CA PHE A 221 -0.30 -10.47 -21.05
C PHE A 221 -0.14 -9.47 -19.92
N LEU A 222 -0.97 -9.62 -18.90
CA LEU A 222 -0.89 -8.86 -17.67
C LEU A 222 0.22 -9.42 -16.78
N TYR A 223 1.02 -8.55 -16.19
CA TYR A 223 2.00 -8.91 -15.17
C TYR A 223 1.98 -7.90 -14.03
N PHE A 224 2.54 -8.30 -12.89
CA PHE A 224 2.66 -7.44 -11.72
C PHE A 224 4.03 -6.75 -11.72
N ARG A 225 4.02 -5.41 -11.68
CA ARG A 225 5.18 -4.55 -11.46
C ARG A 225 5.43 -4.44 -9.95
N ASP A 226 6.59 -4.90 -9.46
CA ASP A 226 6.98 -4.79 -8.04
C ASP A 226 7.67 -3.46 -7.73
N GLU A 227 8.06 -2.73 -8.76
CA GLU A 227 8.84 -1.52 -8.63
C GLU A 227 8.01 -0.45 -7.94
N ARG A 228 8.54 0.06 -6.81
CA ARG A 228 8.00 1.24 -6.12
C ARG A 228 8.35 2.48 -6.93
N GLN A 229 7.34 3.22 -7.39
CA GLN A 229 7.53 4.46 -8.13
C GLN A 229 7.18 5.66 -7.25
N THR A 230 8.01 6.71 -7.30
CA THR A 230 7.72 7.98 -6.63
C THR A 230 7.39 9.03 -7.66
N TYR A 231 6.19 9.58 -7.58
CA TYR A 231 5.77 10.71 -8.40
C TYR A 231 5.95 11.99 -7.59
N SER A 232 6.53 13.01 -8.22
CA SER A 232 6.71 14.31 -7.61
C SER A 232 6.21 15.38 -8.55
N PHE A 233 5.28 16.21 -8.06
CA PHE A 233 4.78 17.36 -8.78
C PHE A 233 5.17 18.63 -8.04
N SER A 234 5.76 19.59 -8.75
CA SER A 234 6.11 20.90 -8.19
C SER A 234 5.40 22.02 -8.96
N ARG A 235 4.79 22.95 -8.21
CA ARG A 235 4.30 24.23 -8.75
C ARG A 235 5.04 25.37 -8.07
N GLY A 236 6.17 25.76 -8.66
CA GLY A 236 7.09 26.74 -8.07
C GLY A 236 7.88 26.18 -6.90
N LYS A 237 8.50 27.06 -6.09
CA LYS A 237 9.39 26.66 -4.99
C LYS A 237 8.69 26.18 -3.72
N MET A 238 7.37 26.34 -3.60
CA MET A 238 6.66 26.24 -2.31
C MET A 238 5.64 25.09 -2.23
N HIS A 239 5.34 24.43 -3.36
CA HIS A 239 4.29 23.41 -3.42
C HIS A 239 4.81 22.18 -4.15
N MET A 240 5.45 21.30 -3.39
CA MET A 240 5.85 19.97 -3.85
C MET A 240 4.90 18.94 -3.26
N VAL A 241 4.37 18.07 -4.10
CA VAL A 241 3.53 16.95 -3.70
C VAL A 241 4.24 15.67 -4.13
N HIS A 242 4.32 14.72 -3.21
CA HIS A 242 4.89 13.40 -3.44
C HIS A 242 3.80 12.34 -3.33
N ALA A 243 3.78 11.42 -4.29
CA ALA A 243 2.96 10.23 -4.28
C ALA A 243 3.85 9.00 -4.45
N ILE A 244 3.44 7.89 -3.83
CA ILE A 244 4.18 6.63 -3.90
C ILE A 244 3.23 5.57 -4.42
N ASP A 245 3.67 4.88 -5.45
CA ASP A 245 3.00 3.73 -6.05
C ASP A 245 3.81 2.48 -5.70
N ASP A 246 3.22 1.58 -4.92
CA ASP A 246 3.87 0.40 -4.33
C ASP A 246 3.88 -0.82 -5.27
N GLY A 247 3.42 -0.65 -6.50
CA GLY A 247 3.38 -1.70 -7.50
C GLY A 247 2.10 -1.64 -8.31
N GLY A 248 1.88 -2.59 -9.20
CA GLY A 248 0.66 -2.55 -9.98
C GLY A 248 0.54 -3.61 -11.03
N ILE A 249 -0.59 -3.60 -11.72
CA ILE A 249 -0.84 -4.45 -12.87
C ILE A 249 -0.55 -3.64 -14.12
N GLN A 250 0.27 -4.19 -15.00
CA GLN A 250 0.64 -3.61 -16.28
C GLN A 250 0.58 -4.64 -17.40
N PHE A 251 0.66 -4.18 -18.64
CA PHE A 251 0.99 -5.01 -19.79
C PHE A 251 1.91 -4.26 -20.74
N ILE A 252 2.56 -4.99 -21.63
CA ILE A 252 3.34 -4.43 -22.75
C ILE A 252 2.44 -4.46 -23.98
N ASP A 253 2.25 -3.32 -24.65
CA ASP A 253 1.48 -3.25 -25.89
C ASP A 253 2.28 -3.72 -27.12
N LEU A 254 1.70 -3.56 -28.31
CA LEU A 254 2.31 -4.02 -29.56
C LEU A 254 3.54 -3.20 -29.96
N ASP A 255 3.65 -1.97 -29.46
CA ASP A 255 4.77 -1.06 -29.73
C ASP A 255 5.91 -1.26 -28.72
N GLY A 256 5.69 -2.11 -27.70
CA GLY A 256 6.65 -2.37 -26.64
C GLY A 256 6.49 -1.45 -25.43
N ASP A 257 5.45 -0.61 -25.41
CA ASP A 257 5.23 0.36 -24.34
C ASP A 257 4.46 -0.26 -23.16
N HIS A 258 4.86 0.15 -21.96
CA HIS A 258 4.23 -0.30 -20.72
C HIS A 258 2.93 0.47 -20.43
N GLN A 259 1.82 -0.24 -20.44
CA GLN A 259 0.49 0.30 -20.17
C GLN A 259 0.03 -0.07 -18.76
N HIS A 260 -0.39 0.94 -17.99
CA HIS A 260 -0.86 0.77 -16.60
C HIS A 260 -2.33 0.37 -16.56
N VAL A 261 -2.65 -0.66 -15.77
CA VAL A 261 -4.02 -1.16 -15.57
C VAL A 261 -4.54 -0.81 -14.18
N ALA A 262 -3.72 -1.02 -13.17
CA ALA A 262 -4.04 -0.74 -11.78
C ALA A 262 -2.77 -0.44 -10.99
N MET A 263 -2.88 0.44 -10.01
CA MET A 263 -1.82 0.76 -9.05
C MET A 263 -2.16 0.14 -7.69
N LEU A 264 -1.13 -0.22 -6.94
CA LEU A 264 -1.21 -0.72 -5.58
C LEU A 264 -0.64 0.35 -4.66
N GLU A 265 -1.39 0.74 -3.65
CA GLU A 265 -0.93 1.63 -2.59
C GLU A 265 -1.20 0.98 -1.24
N GLY A 266 -0.12 0.75 -0.49
CA GLY A 266 -0.15 0.30 0.88
C GLY A 266 -0.44 1.46 1.82
N LYS A 267 -1.37 1.26 2.76
CA LYS A 267 -1.64 2.22 3.83
C LYS A 267 -1.43 1.57 5.19
N ARG A 268 -0.82 2.31 6.11
CA ARG A 268 -0.50 1.83 7.45
C ARG A 268 -1.72 1.58 8.32
N THR A 269 -2.79 2.35 8.13
CA THR A 269 -4.01 2.25 8.94
C THR A 269 -5.26 2.54 8.11
N PHE A 270 -6.28 1.70 8.29
CA PHE A 270 -7.66 2.05 7.95
C PHE A 270 -8.31 2.60 9.21
N ALA A 271 -8.82 3.84 9.14
CA ALA A 271 -9.37 4.51 10.32
C ALA A 271 -10.68 3.86 10.84
N LYS A 272 -11.42 3.16 9.97
CA LYS A 272 -12.73 2.60 10.35
C LYS A 272 -13.12 1.38 9.52
N VAL A 273 -13.46 0.29 10.22
CA VAL A 273 -14.09 -0.92 9.66
C VAL A 273 -15.42 -1.10 10.39
N ILE A 274 -16.53 -1.19 9.67
CA ILE A 274 -17.86 -1.47 10.23
C ILE A 274 -18.35 -2.78 9.61
N ASP A 275 -18.74 -3.74 10.45
CA ASP A 275 -19.21 -5.08 10.02
C ASP A 275 -18.24 -5.80 9.07
N GLY A 276 -16.93 -5.64 9.31
CA GLY A 276 -15.87 -6.22 8.48
C GLY A 276 -15.63 -5.49 7.15
N ILE A 277 -16.38 -4.42 6.86
CA ILE A 277 -16.24 -3.62 5.65
C ILE A 277 -15.45 -2.34 5.97
N PRO A 278 -14.29 -2.11 5.33
CA PRO A 278 -13.55 -0.87 5.51
C PRO A 278 -14.35 0.29 4.92
N ILE A 279 -14.48 1.38 5.68
CA ILE A 279 -15.08 2.61 5.19
C ILE A 279 -13.99 3.47 4.57
N VAL A 280 -14.21 3.88 3.32
CA VAL A 280 -13.38 4.86 2.64
C VAL A 280 -13.78 6.26 3.13
N SER A 281 -13.01 6.82 4.06
CA SER A 281 -13.21 8.20 4.50
C SER A 281 -12.77 9.20 3.42
N ASP A 282 -13.18 10.46 3.55
CA ASP A 282 -12.83 11.50 2.59
C ASP A 282 -11.33 11.80 2.61
N GLU A 283 -10.71 11.70 3.78
CA GLU A 283 -9.26 11.87 3.98
C GLU A 283 -8.48 10.73 3.34
N LEU A 284 -8.92 9.49 3.57
CA LEU A 284 -8.30 8.31 2.96
C LEU A 284 -8.44 8.37 1.43
N LEU A 285 -9.64 8.68 0.94
CA LEU A 285 -9.86 8.83 -0.50
C LEU A 285 -8.98 9.94 -1.06
N ALA A 286 -8.90 11.09 -0.42
CA ALA A 286 -8.10 12.22 -0.91
C ALA A 286 -6.62 11.90 -0.98
N GLN A 287 -6.11 11.09 -0.05
CA GLN A 287 -4.74 10.59 -0.09
C GLN A 287 -4.47 9.61 -1.23
N MET A 288 -5.50 8.91 -1.74
CA MET A 288 -5.39 7.97 -2.86
C MET A 288 -5.53 8.64 -4.24
N GLN A 289 -5.79 9.95 -4.31
CA GLN A 289 -5.98 10.67 -5.59
C GLN A 289 -4.71 11.36 -6.08
N LEU A 290 -3.54 10.91 -5.63
CA LEU A 290 -2.23 11.47 -5.96
C LEU A 290 -1.36 10.50 -6.74
#